data_AF-A0ABD7MSX6-F1
#
_entry.id   AF-A0ABD7MSX6-F1
#
_cell.length_a   1.000
_cell.length_b   1.000
_cell.length_c   1.000
_cell.angle_alpha   90.00
_cell.angle_beta   90.00
_cell.angle_gamma   90.00
#
_symmetry.space_group_name_H-M   'P 1'
#
loop_
_entity.id
_entity.type
_entity.pdbx_description
1 polymer ?
#
loop_
_entity_poly.entity_id
_entity_poly.type
_entity_poly.pdbx_seq_one_letter_code
_entity_poly.pdbx_strand_id
1 'polypeptide(L)'
;MGTLLIILHVLTAVLFLGPVTVAVSSFQSRAVEAHNGNATAQGSALTLYKITQTYGMLSLLVPLIGFAVMFTNDSYWADGRFHASIALAVVAWAVLIFLIMPRQKKLAGALGLLEADELEAGNFEVADWNKAKGQLSMFGGIFSLLWVIIAVLMVL
;
A
#
# COMPACT_ATOMS: atom_id res chain seq x y z
N MET A 1 -5.27 -24.37 16.98
CA MET A 1 -4.48 -23.57 16.01
C MET A 1 -5.21 -22.36 15.45
N GLY A 2 -6.51 -22.45 15.10
CA GLY A 2 -7.24 -21.35 14.44
C GLY A 2 -7.16 -20.00 15.15
N THR A 3 -7.31 -19.95 16.47
CA THR A 3 -7.25 -18.71 17.25
C THR A 3 -5.90 -17.98 17.09
N LEU A 4 -4.78 -18.69 17.05
CA LEU A 4 -3.47 -18.07 16.86
C LEU A 4 -3.33 -17.46 15.46
N LEU A 5 -3.76 -18.16 14.41
CA LEU A 5 -3.71 -17.64 13.04
C LEU A 5 -4.64 -16.42 12.87
N ILE A 6 -5.82 -16.45 13.49
CA ILE A 6 -6.73 -15.29 13.50
C ILE A 6 -6.08 -14.10 14.23
N ILE A 7 -5.46 -14.32 15.40
CA ILE A 7 -4.74 -13.26 16.12
C ILE A 7 -3.65 -12.66 15.23
N LEU A 8 -2.82 -13.49 14.59
CA LEU A 8 -1.76 -13.02 13.70
C LEU A 8 -2.32 -12.27 12.47
N HIS A 9 -3.40 -12.77 11.88
CA HIS A 9 -4.08 -12.09 10.76
C HIS A 9 -4.53 -10.69 11.15
N VAL A 10 -5.23 -10.56 12.28
CA VAL A 10 -5.73 -9.27 12.76
C VAL A 10 -4.59 -8.34 13.16
N LEU A 11 -3.56 -8.85 13.85
CA LEU A 11 -2.39 -8.05 14.24
C LEU A 11 -1.65 -7.51 13.02
N THR A 12 -1.39 -8.35 12.01
CA THR A 12 -0.76 -7.91 10.77
C THR A 12 -1.61 -6.87 10.03
N ALA A 13 -2.94 -7.01 10.05
CA ALA A 13 -3.84 -6.03 9.45
C ALA A 13 -3.73 -4.67 10.14
N VAL A 14 -3.82 -4.62 11.47
CA VAL A 14 -3.75 -3.38 12.24
C VAL A 14 -2.38 -2.70 12.10
N LEU A 15 -1.29 -3.48 12.19
CA LEU A 15 0.07 -2.95 12.21
C LEU A 15 0.57 -2.50 10.83
N PHE A 16 0.15 -3.17 9.75
CA PHE A 16 0.69 -2.89 8.41
C PHE A 16 -0.26 -2.08 7.52
N LEU A 17 -1.58 -2.31 7.58
CA LEU A 17 -2.52 -1.61 6.71
C LEU A 17 -2.71 -0.14 7.09
N GLY A 18 -2.70 0.18 8.39
CA GLY A 18 -2.83 1.56 8.86
C GLY A 18 -1.70 2.47 8.35
N PRO A 19 -0.42 2.14 8.61
CA PRO A 19 0.69 2.96 8.12
C PRO A 19 0.75 3.08 6.59
N VAL A 20 0.53 1.99 5.85
CA VAL A 20 0.57 2.05 4.37
C VAL A 20 -0.58 2.88 3.79
N THR A 21 -1.80 2.80 4.33
CA THR A 21 -2.92 3.62 3.84
C THR A 21 -2.67 5.11 4.07
N VAL A 22 -2.13 5.50 5.24
CA VAL A 22 -1.72 6.88 5.51
C VAL A 22 -0.61 7.33 4.57
N ALA A 23 0.41 6.49 4.38
CA ALA A 23 1.56 6.79 3.54
C ALA A 23 1.19 7.01 2.08
N VAL A 24 0.43 6.09 1.51
CA VAL A 24 -0.06 6.15 0.13
C VAL A 24 -0.98 7.35 -0.09
N SER A 25 -1.80 7.72 0.90
CA SER A 25 -2.74 8.83 0.80
C SER A 25 -2.10 10.21 1.00
N SER A 26 -0.91 10.26 1.59
CA SER A 26 -0.25 11.54 1.95
C SER A 26 0.96 11.85 1.09
N PHE A 27 1.67 10.84 0.58
CA PHE A 27 2.95 10.99 -0.13
C PHE A 27 2.89 12.02 -1.26
N GLN A 28 1.86 11.96 -2.10
CA GLN A 28 1.72 12.79 -3.29
C GLN A 28 1.61 14.29 -2.98
N SER A 29 1.01 14.65 -1.84
CA SER A 29 0.95 16.06 -1.41
C SER A 29 2.32 16.56 -0.96
N ARG A 30 3.02 15.76 -0.14
CA ARG A 30 4.38 16.07 0.32
C ARG A 30 5.39 16.10 -0.84
N ALA A 31 5.26 15.20 -1.81
CA ALA A 31 6.13 15.16 -2.98
C ALA A 31 5.99 16.43 -3.85
N VAL A 32 4.77 16.92 -4.06
CA VAL A 32 4.57 18.19 -4.81
C VAL A 32 5.07 19.40 -4.02
N GLU A 33 4.85 19.44 -2.71
CA GLU A 33 5.42 20.52 -1.87
C GLU A 33 6.95 20.51 -1.91
N ALA A 34 7.55 19.32 -1.85
CA ALA A 34 9.00 19.14 -1.98
C ALA A 34 9.52 19.61 -3.34
N HIS A 35 8.81 19.30 -4.42
CA HIS A 35 9.12 19.77 -5.77
C HIS A 35 9.10 21.30 -5.88
N ASN A 36 8.17 21.94 -5.16
CA ASN A 36 8.05 23.40 -5.08
C ASN A 36 9.05 24.05 -4.10
N GLY A 37 10.08 23.32 -3.64
CA GLY A 37 11.18 23.85 -2.83
C GLY A 37 11.00 23.74 -1.31
N ASN A 38 9.99 23.03 -0.81
CA ASN A 38 9.81 22.84 0.63
C ASN A 38 10.72 21.70 1.16
N ALA A 39 11.81 22.06 1.83
CA ALA A 39 12.77 21.11 2.41
C ALA A 39 12.15 20.18 3.48
N THR A 40 11.23 20.67 4.32
CA THR A 40 10.53 19.83 5.32
C THR A 40 9.67 18.76 4.64
N ALA A 41 9.07 19.11 3.49
CA ALA A 41 8.27 18.17 2.72
C ALA A 41 9.10 17.07 2.06
N GLN A 42 10.38 17.33 1.73
CA GLN A 42 11.30 16.30 1.21
C GLN A 42 11.49 15.15 2.20
N GLY A 43 11.85 15.47 3.46
CA GLY A 43 12.00 14.46 4.50
C GLY A 43 10.70 13.68 4.78
N SER A 44 9.57 14.40 4.74
CA SER A 44 8.25 13.78 4.88
C SER A 44 7.93 12.83 3.73
N ALA A 45 8.18 13.24 2.48
CA ALA A 45 7.95 12.40 1.30
C ALA A 45 8.83 11.14 1.32
N LEU A 46 10.10 11.26 1.72
CA LEU A 46 11.01 10.11 1.87
C LEU A 46 10.50 9.12 2.91
N THR A 47 10.05 9.62 4.07
CA THR A 47 9.51 8.76 5.14
C THR A 47 8.26 8.01 4.66
N LEU A 48 7.32 8.71 4.01
CA LEU A 48 6.10 8.09 3.49
C LEU A 48 6.40 7.09 2.36
N TYR A 49 7.39 7.37 1.52
CA TYR A 49 7.88 6.43 0.51
C TYR A 49 8.39 5.14 1.16
N LYS A 50 9.28 5.25 2.15
CA LYS A 50 9.82 4.10 2.89
C LYS A 50 8.73 3.30 3.60
N ILE A 51 7.77 3.96 4.24
CA ILE A 51 6.62 3.27 4.84
C ILE A 51 5.84 2.52 3.76
N THR A 52 5.58 3.13 2.61
CA THR A 52 4.86 2.46 1.52
C THR A 52 5.62 1.23 1.01
N GLN A 53 6.94 1.30 0.83
CA GLN A 53 7.75 0.16 0.41
C GLN A 53 7.76 -0.95 1.47
N THR A 54 8.10 -0.63 2.71
CA THR A 54 8.27 -1.65 3.76
C THR A 54 6.92 -2.18 4.25
N TYR A 55 6.04 -1.30 4.75
CA TYR A 55 4.76 -1.70 5.32
C TYR A 55 3.78 -2.18 4.24
N GLY A 56 3.89 -1.64 3.02
CA GLY A 56 3.13 -2.14 1.88
C GLY A 56 3.48 -3.57 1.52
N MET A 57 4.77 -3.94 1.52
CA MET A 57 5.18 -5.33 1.30
C MET A 57 4.79 -6.23 2.49
N LEU A 58 4.99 -5.78 3.73
CA LEU A 58 4.57 -6.52 4.93
C LEU A 58 3.06 -6.72 5.03
N SER A 59 2.25 -5.85 4.42
CA SER A 59 0.79 -6.02 4.36
C SER A 59 0.35 -7.29 3.64
N LEU A 60 1.21 -7.90 2.82
CA LEU A 60 0.97 -9.21 2.19
C LEU A 60 0.71 -10.32 3.22
N LEU A 61 1.24 -10.18 4.44
CA LEU A 61 0.99 -11.13 5.52
C LEU A 61 -0.51 -11.27 5.82
N VAL A 62 -1.30 -10.20 5.66
CA VAL A 62 -2.73 -10.22 5.93
C VAL A 62 -3.46 -11.26 5.07
N PRO A 63 -3.47 -11.17 3.72
CA PRO A 63 -4.13 -12.17 2.89
C PRO A 63 -3.48 -13.55 2.96
N LEU A 64 -2.15 -13.65 3.17
CA LEU A 64 -1.49 -14.95 3.30
C LEU A 64 -1.93 -15.71 4.56
N ILE A 65 -1.97 -15.02 5.70
CA ILE A 65 -2.45 -15.61 6.95
C ILE A 65 -3.96 -15.85 6.86
N GLY A 66 -4.72 -14.95 6.24
CA GLY A 66 -6.15 -15.15 5.99
C GLY A 66 -6.41 -16.41 5.17
N PHE A 67 -5.64 -16.62 4.10
CA PHE A 67 -5.70 -17.86 3.32
C PHE A 67 -5.36 -19.08 4.17
N ALA A 68 -4.37 -19.01 5.07
CA ALA A 68 -4.06 -20.08 6.01
C ALA A 68 -5.20 -20.34 7.01
N VAL A 69 -5.91 -19.31 7.48
CA VAL A 69 -7.09 -19.44 8.36
C VAL A 69 -8.20 -20.25 7.70
N MET A 70 -8.34 -20.16 6.36
CA MET A 70 -9.33 -20.94 5.61
C MET A 70 -9.22 -22.46 5.84
N PHE A 71 -8.02 -22.98 6.07
CA PHE A 71 -7.75 -24.40 6.31
C PHE A 71 -8.04 -24.84 7.76
N THR A 72 -8.43 -23.91 8.64
CA THR A 72 -8.68 -24.22 10.05
C THR A 72 -10.12 -24.64 10.33
N ASN A 73 -11.03 -24.39 9.39
CA ASN A 73 -12.45 -24.76 9.47
C ASN A 73 -13.06 -24.87 8.07
N ASP A 74 -13.69 -26.01 7.79
CA ASP A 74 -14.33 -26.31 6.51
C ASP A 74 -15.43 -25.30 6.12
N SER A 75 -16.04 -24.61 7.09
CA SER A 75 -17.07 -23.60 6.82
C SER A 75 -16.54 -22.44 5.95
N TYR A 76 -15.25 -22.10 6.05
CA TYR A 76 -14.67 -21.00 5.28
C TYR A 76 -14.54 -21.31 3.78
N TRP A 77 -14.49 -22.60 3.42
CA TRP A 77 -14.49 -23.01 2.01
C TRP A 77 -15.84 -22.83 1.32
N ALA A 78 -16.93 -22.84 2.09
CA ALA A 78 -18.26 -22.55 1.56
C ALA A 78 -18.63 -21.05 1.64
N ASP A 79 -17.82 -20.24 2.33
CA ASP A 79 -18.10 -18.82 2.54
C ASP A 79 -17.62 -17.97 1.36
N GLY A 80 -18.55 -17.54 0.51
CA GLY A 80 -18.27 -16.67 -0.63
C GLY A 80 -17.66 -15.31 -0.24
N ARG A 81 -17.93 -14.79 0.95
CA ARG A 81 -17.36 -13.51 1.43
C ARG A 81 -15.87 -13.64 1.72
N PHE A 82 -15.47 -14.79 2.26
CA PHE A 82 -14.07 -15.10 2.51
C PHE A 82 -13.25 -15.13 1.21
N HIS A 83 -13.78 -15.80 0.19
CA HIS A 83 -13.16 -15.86 -1.15
C HIS A 83 -13.12 -14.49 -1.82
N ALA A 84 -14.21 -13.73 -1.76
CA ALA A 84 -14.26 -12.38 -2.29
C ALA A 84 -13.21 -11.48 -1.63
N SER A 85 -13.04 -11.57 -0.30
CA SER A 85 -12.02 -10.83 0.43
C SER A 85 -10.59 -11.19 0.01
N ILE A 86 -10.28 -12.47 -0.20
CA ILE A 86 -8.98 -12.90 -0.71
C ILE A 86 -8.74 -12.33 -2.13
N ALA A 87 -9.73 -12.44 -3.02
CA ALA A 87 -9.62 -11.93 -4.38
C ALA A 87 -9.42 -10.41 -4.40
N LEU A 88 -10.18 -9.65 -3.60
CA LEU A 88 -10.02 -8.21 -3.47
C LEU A 88 -8.66 -7.84 -2.87
N ALA A 89 -8.12 -8.62 -1.94
CA ALA A 89 -6.79 -8.39 -1.38
C ALA A 89 -5.69 -8.55 -2.45
N VAL A 90 -5.80 -9.55 -3.32
CA VAL A 90 -4.90 -9.71 -4.48
C VAL A 90 -4.98 -8.48 -5.40
N VAL A 91 -6.18 -7.99 -5.69
CA VAL A 91 -6.38 -6.78 -6.49
C VAL A 91 -5.78 -5.55 -5.82
N ALA A 92 -6.00 -5.37 -4.51
CA ALA A 92 -5.43 -4.26 -3.74
C ALA A 92 -3.89 -4.28 -3.78
N TRP A 93 -3.30 -5.47 -3.67
CA TRP A 93 -1.84 -5.63 -3.74
C TRP A 93 -1.30 -5.39 -5.15
N ALA A 94 -2.03 -5.78 -6.19
CA ALA A 94 -1.70 -5.44 -7.57
C ALA A 94 -1.74 -3.91 -7.80
N VAL A 95 -2.75 -3.22 -7.27
CA VAL A 95 -2.82 -1.75 -7.31
C VAL A 95 -1.61 -1.13 -6.60
N LEU A 96 -1.23 -1.67 -5.44
CA LEU A 96 -0.06 -1.19 -4.70
C LEU A 96 1.24 -1.34 -5.49
N ILE A 97 1.54 -2.54 -5.99
CA ILE A 97 2.83 -2.86 -6.61
C ILE A 97 2.96 -2.30 -8.03
N PHE A 98 1.90 -2.40 -8.83
CA PHE A 98 2.00 -2.01 -10.24
C PHE A 98 1.60 -0.56 -10.47
N LEU A 99 0.77 0.02 -9.59
CA LEU A 99 0.23 1.36 -9.82
C LEU A 99 0.79 2.41 -8.85
N ILE A 100 0.90 2.11 -7.56
CA ILE A 100 1.31 3.09 -6.55
C ILE A 100 2.83 3.16 -6.41
N MET A 101 3.48 2.04 -6.04
CA MET A 101 4.92 2.01 -5.73
C MET A 101 5.80 2.53 -6.87
N PRO A 102 5.56 2.19 -8.17
CA PRO A 102 6.40 2.69 -9.26
C PRO A 102 6.25 4.19 -9.46
N ARG A 103 5.04 4.73 -9.28
CA ARG A 103 4.76 6.17 -9.37
C ARG A 103 5.40 6.93 -8.21
N GLN A 104 5.34 6.39 -6.99
CA GLN A 104 6.03 6.98 -5.85
C GLN A 104 7.56 6.94 -6.04
N LYS A 105 8.12 5.81 -6.49
CA LYS A 105 9.55 5.68 -6.81
C LYS A 105 9.97 6.71 -7.86
N LYS A 106 9.16 6.92 -8.89
CA LYS A 106 9.40 7.93 -9.92
C LYS A 106 9.52 9.35 -9.34
N LEU A 107 8.56 9.75 -8.50
CA LEU A 107 8.58 11.06 -7.85
C LEU A 107 9.72 11.20 -6.83
N ALA A 108 10.00 10.15 -6.06
CA ALA A 108 11.11 10.14 -5.10
C ALA A 108 12.46 10.29 -5.81
N GLY A 109 12.68 9.59 -6.93
CA GLY A 109 13.88 9.73 -7.74
C GLY A 109 14.01 11.12 -8.36
N ALA A 110 12.91 11.71 -8.84
CA ALA A 110 12.89 13.06 -9.39
C ALA A 110 13.28 14.14 -8.36
N LEU A 111 13.04 13.85 -7.08
CA LEU A 111 13.41 14.71 -5.95
C LEU A 111 14.81 14.40 -5.39
N GLY A 112 15.54 13.44 -5.97
CA GLY A 112 16.84 13.00 -5.46
C GLY A 112 16.75 12.33 -4.07
N LEU A 113 15.62 11.69 -3.75
CA LEU A 113 15.37 11.08 -2.44
C LEU A 113 15.74 9.59 -2.37
N LEU A 114 16.09 8.98 -3.50
CA LEU A 114 16.51 7.58 -3.56
C LEU A 114 18.01 7.43 -3.27
N GLU A 115 18.46 6.20 -3.06
CA GLU A 115 19.88 5.90 -2.89
C GLU A 115 20.65 6.12 -4.20
N ALA A 116 21.96 6.35 -4.11
CA ALA A 116 22.77 6.79 -5.26
C ALA A 116 22.77 5.78 -6.42
N ASP A 117 22.84 4.49 -6.09
CA ASP A 117 22.76 3.38 -7.04
C ASP A 117 21.38 3.30 -7.73
N GLU A 118 20.30 3.53 -6.98
CA GLU A 118 18.95 3.59 -7.54
C GLU A 118 18.75 4.80 -8.46
N LEU A 119 19.35 5.94 -8.12
CA LEU A 119 19.32 7.16 -8.92
C LEU A 119 20.07 6.98 -10.25
N GLU A 120 21.24 6.34 -10.22
CA GLU A 120 22.04 6.07 -11.43
C GLU A 120 21.37 5.06 -12.37
N ALA A 121 20.64 4.09 -11.82
CA ALA A 121 20.00 3.03 -12.60
C ALA A 121 18.71 3.46 -13.32
N GLY A 122 18.14 4.63 -13.00
CA GLY A 122 16.79 5.02 -13.42
C GLY A 122 16.70 6.39 -14.09
N ASN A 123 15.74 6.53 -15.01
CA ASN A 123 15.27 7.83 -15.47
C ASN A 123 14.02 8.23 -14.66
N PHE A 124 14.14 9.31 -13.90
CA PHE A 124 13.09 9.80 -13.00
C PHE A 124 12.40 11.08 -13.47
N GLU A 125 12.49 11.45 -14.75
CA GLU A 125 11.84 12.65 -15.27
C GLU A 125 10.30 12.63 -15.14
N VAL A 126 9.75 13.62 -14.43
CA VAL A 126 8.30 13.80 -14.25
C VAL A 126 7.83 14.97 -15.11
N ALA A 127 7.17 14.66 -16.23
CA ALA A 127 6.68 15.66 -17.18
C ALA A 127 5.54 16.54 -16.61
N ASP A 128 4.68 15.98 -15.76
CA ASP A 128 3.54 16.69 -15.17
C ASP A 128 3.30 16.23 -13.72
N TRP A 129 3.69 17.07 -12.78
CA TRP A 129 3.55 16.83 -11.35
C TRP A 129 2.10 16.87 -10.86
N ASN A 130 1.25 17.67 -11.48
CA ASN A 130 -0.17 17.74 -11.12
C ASN A 130 -0.90 16.46 -11.54
N LYS A 131 -0.61 15.95 -12.74
CA LYS A 131 -1.12 14.65 -13.20
C LYS A 131 -0.60 13.51 -12.34
N ALA A 132 0.69 13.50 -12.01
CA ALA A 132 1.27 12.48 -11.13
C ALA A 132 0.61 12.48 -9.74
N LYS A 133 0.38 13.66 -9.17
CA LYS A 133 -0.37 13.83 -7.91
C LYS A 133 -1.80 13.28 -8.02
N GLY A 134 -2.52 13.64 -9.07
CA GLY A 134 -3.90 13.18 -9.30
C GLY A 134 -4.00 11.65 -9.41
N GLN A 135 -3.09 11.02 -10.16
CA GLN A 135 -3.04 9.57 -10.29
C GLN A 135 -2.76 8.87 -8.96
N LEU A 136 -1.79 9.36 -8.18
CA LEU A 136 -1.51 8.78 -6.86
C LEU A 136 -2.68 8.96 -5.88
N SER A 137 -3.35 10.11 -5.88
CA SER A 137 -4.56 10.29 -5.08
C SER A 137 -5.67 9.31 -5.48
N MET A 138 -5.88 9.10 -6.78
CA MET A 138 -6.89 8.16 -7.28
C MET A 138 -6.58 6.71 -6.88
N PHE A 139 -5.36 6.23 -7.16
CA PHE A 139 -4.98 4.86 -6.82
C PHE A 139 -4.89 4.63 -5.31
N GLY A 140 -4.45 5.63 -4.55
CA GLY A 140 -4.46 5.58 -3.08
C GLY A 140 -5.87 5.51 -2.50
N GLY A 141 -6.82 6.24 -3.09
CA GLY A 141 -8.24 6.14 -2.75
C GLY A 141 -8.82 4.75 -3.07
N ILE A 142 -8.55 4.21 -4.27
CA ILE A 142 -8.97 2.86 -4.67
C ILE A 142 -8.38 1.81 -3.72
N PHE A 143 -7.08 1.87 -3.44
CA PHE A 143 -6.40 0.97 -2.52
C PHE A 143 -7.06 0.99 -1.13
N SER A 144 -7.31 2.18 -0.59
CA SER A 144 -7.94 2.33 0.74
C SER A 144 -9.38 1.81 0.74
N LEU A 145 -10.15 2.08 -0.31
CA LEU A 145 -11.53 1.61 -0.45
C LEU A 145 -11.61 0.08 -0.53
N LEU A 146 -10.69 -0.57 -1.24
CA LEU A 146 -10.63 -2.03 -1.31
C LEU A 146 -10.45 -2.64 0.08
N TRP A 147 -9.55 -2.10 0.91
CA TRP A 147 -9.37 -2.57 2.28
C TRP A 147 -10.58 -2.33 3.18
N VAL A 148 -11.30 -1.21 3.00
CA VAL A 148 -12.57 -0.98 3.70
C VAL A 148 -13.60 -2.03 3.33
N ILE A 149 -13.76 -2.34 2.03
CA ILE A 149 -14.69 -3.37 1.56
C ILE A 149 -14.32 -4.74 2.14
N ILE A 150 -13.03 -5.10 2.10
CA ILE A 150 -12.52 -6.35 2.69
C ILE A 150 -12.85 -6.42 4.18
N ALA A 151 -12.60 -5.36 4.93
CA ALA A 151 -12.89 -5.32 6.36
C ALA A 151 -14.40 -5.53 6.65
N VAL A 152 -15.28 -4.90 5.87
CA VAL A 152 -16.73 -5.11 5.98
C VAL A 152 -17.09 -6.56 5.66
N LEU A 153 -16.58 -7.11 4.57
CA LEU A 153 -16.84 -8.50 4.17
C LEU A 153 -16.38 -9.53 5.21
N MET A 154 -15.30 -9.25 5.95
CA MET A 154 -14.79 -10.14 7.00
C MET A 154 -15.58 -10.07 8.31
N VAL A 155 -16.31 -8.98 8.54
CA VAL A 155 -17.10 -8.79 9.77
C VAL A 155 -18.53 -9.30 9.60
N LEU A 156 -19.08 -9.24 8.38
CA LEU A 156 -20.43 -9.69 8.05
C LEU A 156 -20.55 -11.21 8.05
#